data_AF-A0A934LDQ0-F1
#
_entry.id   AF-A0A934LDQ0-F1
#
_cell.length_a   1.000
_cell.length_b   1.000
_cell.length_c   1.000
_cell.angle_alpha   90.00
_cell.angle_beta   90.00
_cell.angle_gamma   90.00
#
_symmetry.space_group_name_H-M   'P 1'
#
loop_
_entity.id
_entity.type
_entity.pdbx_description
1 polymer ?
#
loop_
_entity_poly.entity_id
_entity_poly.type
_entity_poly.pdbx_seq_one_letter_code
_entity_poly.pdbx_strand_id
1 'polypeptide(L)'
;MKTQTYKDLIVWQKSKKLVLEIYALAEQFPPSEKFGITSQLTRAAISIPLNIAEGYRRRGDKERAQFFSIAFGSAAEVEALIDICKDLHLFKNCNFTASENLLDEVLRMLNVFIKNSSLHSTRYSPPSPQKGFTILELIVVLGIFAVIAGVAAVQLANFQRGTVLESTSKDVVSALRLAHDKAMLGEDGDSNGQGDAWGIRFANSTTDTYASFYGAAYNVNNVKETVYLSPPLAFSAPTEGNNTDVIFTKLSGTTTSANITIGDNGQIKTVTVDASGRISSN
;
A
#
# COMPACT_ATOMS: atom_id res chain seq x y z
N MET A 1 6.54 -53.82 -2.26
CA MET A 1 7.03 -53.15 -1.04
C MET A 1 6.10 -51.95 -0.77
N LYS A 2 5.52 -51.85 0.44
CA LYS A 2 4.57 -50.77 0.76
C LYS A 2 5.37 -49.48 1.00
N THR A 3 5.17 -48.45 0.18
CA THR A 3 5.81 -47.15 0.38
C THR A 3 5.23 -46.52 1.66
N GLN A 4 6.08 -46.25 2.65
CA GLN A 4 5.66 -45.64 3.92
C GLN A 4 5.90 -44.14 3.92
N THR A 5 6.88 -43.69 3.13
CA THR A 5 7.25 -42.28 3.00
C THR A 5 7.51 -41.91 1.54
N TYR A 6 7.47 -40.62 1.24
CA TYR A 6 7.84 -40.09 -0.09
C TYR A 6 9.30 -40.42 -0.46
N LYS A 7 10.16 -40.68 0.53
CA LYS A 7 11.56 -41.07 0.31
C LYS A 7 11.70 -42.44 -0.34
N ASP A 8 10.67 -43.27 -0.24
CA ASP A 8 10.62 -44.60 -0.87
C ASP A 8 10.25 -44.51 -2.36
N LEU A 9 9.80 -43.35 -2.84
CA LEU A 9 9.46 -43.15 -4.23
C LEU A 9 10.72 -43.03 -5.08
N ILE A 10 10.88 -43.92 -6.06
CA ILE A 10 12.00 -43.89 -7.02
C ILE A 10 12.03 -42.54 -7.75
N VAL A 11 10.88 -42.00 -8.16
CA VAL A 11 10.79 -40.70 -8.81
C VAL A 11 11.34 -39.58 -7.93
N TRP A 12 11.03 -39.59 -6.63
CA TRP A 12 11.57 -38.60 -5.69
C TRP A 12 13.09 -38.73 -5.53
N GLN A 13 13.60 -39.97 -5.43
CA GLN A 13 15.04 -40.23 -5.31
C GLN A 13 15.79 -39.74 -6.55
N LYS A 14 15.26 -40.00 -7.76
CA LYS A 14 15.83 -39.52 -9.01
C LYS A 14 15.74 -38.00 -9.15
N SER A 15 14.61 -37.38 -8.79
CA SER A 15 14.49 -35.92 -8.75
C SER A 15 15.46 -35.26 -7.78
N LYS A 16 15.72 -35.89 -6.62
CA LYS A 16 16.76 -35.40 -5.69
C LYS A 16 18.16 -35.50 -6.30
N LYS A 17 18.47 -36.59 -7.01
CA LYS A 17 19.74 -36.73 -7.74
C LYS A 17 19.86 -35.67 -8.84
N LEU A 18 18.80 -35.44 -9.60
CA LEU A 18 18.74 -34.38 -10.61
C LEU A 18 19.07 -33.01 -10.02
N VAL A 19 18.53 -32.66 -8.85
CA VAL A 19 18.89 -31.41 -8.16
C VAL A 19 20.40 -31.31 -7.91
N LEU A 20 21.03 -32.39 -7.42
CA LEU A 20 22.46 -32.37 -7.15
C LEU A 20 23.29 -32.19 -8.43
N GLU A 21 22.91 -32.86 -9.52
CA GLU A 21 23.57 -32.70 -10.82
C GLU A 21 23.39 -31.27 -11.38
N ILE A 22 22.19 -30.70 -11.27
CA ILE A 22 21.92 -29.32 -11.70
C ILE A 22 22.75 -28.31 -10.89
N TYR A 23 22.93 -28.53 -9.60
CA TYR A 23 23.79 -27.67 -8.78
C TYR A 23 25.26 -27.79 -9.17
N ALA A 24 25.76 -29.01 -9.40
CA ALA A 24 27.14 -29.24 -9.88
C ALA A 24 27.38 -28.66 -11.29
N LEU A 25 26.36 -28.68 -12.14
CA LEU A 25 26.37 -28.05 -13.46
C LEU A 25 26.37 -26.52 -13.33
N ALA A 26 25.52 -25.96 -12.46
CA ALA A 26 25.41 -24.52 -12.22
C ALA A 26 26.70 -23.90 -11.66
N GLU A 27 27.54 -24.67 -10.94
CA GLU A 27 28.87 -24.20 -10.49
C GLU A 27 29.83 -23.91 -11.66
N GLN A 28 29.59 -24.47 -12.84
CA GLN A 28 30.40 -24.26 -14.04
C GLN A 28 29.93 -23.07 -14.87
N PHE A 29 28.79 -22.46 -14.51
CA PHE A 29 28.18 -21.38 -15.28
C PHE A 29 28.94 -20.06 -15.07
N PRO A 30 28.95 -19.15 -16.08
CA PRO A 30 29.57 -17.84 -15.93
C PRO A 30 28.98 -17.05 -14.75
N PRO A 31 29.80 -16.36 -13.94
CA PRO A 31 29.29 -15.57 -12.81
C PRO A 31 28.27 -14.49 -13.19
N SER A 32 28.30 -14.01 -14.44
CA SER A 32 27.33 -13.06 -14.98
C SER A 32 25.90 -13.59 -15.00
N GLU A 33 25.72 -14.91 -15.11
CA GLU A 33 24.41 -15.57 -15.18
C GLU A 33 23.89 -16.03 -13.82
N LYS A 34 24.58 -15.69 -12.72
CA LYS A 34 24.20 -16.11 -11.36
C LYS A 34 22.76 -15.74 -11.00
N PHE A 35 22.33 -14.52 -11.36
CA PHE A 35 20.96 -14.04 -11.12
C PHE A 35 20.02 -14.26 -12.32
N GLY A 36 20.56 -14.70 -13.46
CA GLY A 36 19.82 -15.03 -14.68
C GLY A 36 19.46 -16.51 -14.72
N ILE A 37 19.96 -17.22 -15.72
CA ILE A 37 19.61 -18.62 -16.00
C ILE A 37 19.95 -19.55 -14.83
N THR A 38 21.09 -19.34 -14.16
CA THR A 38 21.53 -20.18 -13.03
C THR A 38 20.49 -20.23 -11.91
N SER A 39 19.93 -19.07 -11.54
CA SER A 39 18.90 -18.95 -10.50
C SER A 39 17.55 -19.55 -10.93
N GLN A 40 17.20 -19.45 -12.22
CA GLN A 40 15.97 -20.05 -12.72
C GLN A 40 16.08 -21.58 -12.75
N LEU A 41 17.18 -22.10 -13.28
CA LEU A 41 17.42 -23.54 -13.43
C LEU A 41 17.45 -24.25 -12.07
N THR A 42 18.21 -23.71 -11.10
CA THR A 42 18.31 -24.30 -9.75
C THR A 42 16.99 -24.26 -8.99
N ARG A 43 16.19 -23.19 -9.11
CA ARG A 43 14.86 -23.11 -8.50
C ARG A 43 13.87 -24.08 -9.12
N ALA A 44 13.82 -24.17 -10.45
CA ALA A 44 12.98 -25.12 -11.16
C ALA A 44 13.33 -26.56 -10.76
N ALA A 45 14.62 -26.90 -10.73
CA ALA A 45 15.08 -28.23 -10.31
C ALA A 45 14.66 -28.58 -8.87
N ILE A 46 14.84 -27.66 -7.91
CA ILE A 46 14.44 -27.87 -6.50
C ILE A 46 12.93 -28.07 -6.36
N SER A 47 12.12 -27.35 -7.14
CA SER A 47 10.66 -27.43 -7.11
C SER A 47 10.15 -28.86 -7.34
N ILE A 48 10.83 -29.65 -8.18
CA ILE A 48 10.41 -31.00 -8.56
C ILE A 48 10.30 -31.95 -7.34
N PRO A 49 11.38 -32.27 -6.60
CA PRO A 49 11.28 -33.16 -5.44
C PRO A 49 10.46 -32.58 -4.28
N LEU A 50 10.36 -31.26 -4.16
CA LEU A 50 9.50 -30.62 -3.14
C LEU A 50 8.02 -30.89 -3.42
N ASN A 51 7.57 -30.65 -4.66
CA ASN A 51 6.20 -30.91 -5.07
C ASN A 51 5.86 -32.42 -5.03
N ILE A 52 6.81 -33.31 -5.35
CA ILE A 52 6.61 -34.76 -5.19
C ILE A 52 6.39 -35.13 -3.72
N ALA A 53 7.21 -34.59 -2.81
CA ALA A 53 7.10 -34.86 -1.38
C ALA A 53 5.79 -34.31 -0.79
N GLU A 54 5.39 -33.10 -1.21
CA GLU A 54 4.14 -32.48 -0.80
C GLU A 54 2.93 -33.26 -1.32
N GLY A 55 2.92 -33.59 -2.61
CA GLY A 55 1.88 -34.40 -3.24
C GLY A 55 1.67 -35.75 -2.57
N TYR A 56 2.77 -36.44 -2.21
CA TYR A 56 2.68 -37.73 -1.49
C TYR A 56 1.98 -37.61 -0.12
N ARG A 57 2.10 -36.47 0.56
CA ARG A 57 1.45 -36.23 1.87
C ARG A 57 -0.01 -35.80 1.76
N ARG A 58 -0.51 -35.50 0.56
CA ARG A 58 -1.93 -35.16 0.35
C ARG A 58 -2.81 -36.41 0.46
N ARG A 59 -4.00 -36.23 1.04
CA ARG A 59 -4.95 -37.33 1.28
C ARG A 59 -5.82 -37.64 0.05
N GLY A 60 -6.10 -36.64 -0.78
CA GLY A 60 -6.94 -36.79 -1.98
C GLY A 60 -6.11 -37.12 -3.23
N ASP A 61 -6.59 -38.08 -4.03
CA ASP A 61 -5.95 -38.47 -5.29
C ASP A 61 -5.83 -37.30 -6.29
N LYS A 62 -6.86 -36.45 -6.35
CA LYS A 62 -6.88 -35.26 -7.21
C LYS A 62 -5.84 -34.23 -6.78
N GLU A 63 -5.74 -33.95 -5.49
CA GLU A 63 -4.74 -33.01 -4.95
C GLU A 63 -3.32 -33.56 -5.19
N ARG A 64 -3.11 -34.85 -4.91
CA ARG A 64 -1.83 -35.52 -5.18
C ARG A 64 -1.43 -35.44 -6.66
N ALA A 65 -2.37 -35.69 -7.56
CA ALA A 65 -2.14 -35.56 -9.01
C ALA A 65 -1.79 -34.13 -9.41
N GLN A 66 -2.41 -33.13 -8.80
CA GLN A 66 -2.09 -31.72 -9.04
C GLN A 66 -0.64 -31.40 -8.68
N PHE A 67 -0.16 -31.84 -7.51
CA PHE A 67 1.24 -31.65 -7.12
C PHE A 67 2.22 -32.38 -8.04
N PHE A 68 1.88 -33.59 -8.52
CA PHE A 68 2.71 -34.27 -9.52
C PHE A 68 2.69 -33.56 -10.88
N SER A 69 1.58 -32.94 -11.26
CA SER A 69 1.49 -32.08 -12.45
C SER A 69 2.38 -30.83 -12.32
N ILE A 70 2.40 -30.19 -11.15
CA ILE A 70 3.31 -29.07 -10.87
C ILE A 70 4.77 -29.52 -10.96
N ALA A 71 5.11 -30.67 -10.37
CA ALA A 71 6.45 -31.23 -10.48
C ALA A 71 6.85 -31.53 -11.94
N PHE A 72 5.90 -32.00 -12.76
CA PHE A 72 6.11 -32.23 -14.20
C PHE A 72 6.33 -30.92 -14.95
N GLY A 73 5.56 -29.87 -14.64
CA GLY A 73 5.78 -28.52 -15.18
C GLY A 73 7.16 -27.97 -14.85
N SER A 74 7.60 -28.07 -13.58
CA SER A 74 8.96 -27.66 -13.19
C SER A 74 10.05 -28.49 -13.87
N ALA A 75 9.81 -29.77 -14.17
CA ALA A 75 10.74 -30.59 -14.94
C ALA A 75 10.83 -30.13 -16.41
N ALA A 76 9.71 -29.80 -17.05
CA ALA A 76 9.70 -29.22 -18.39
C ALA A 76 10.40 -27.84 -18.44
N GLU A 77 10.29 -27.02 -17.39
CA GLU A 77 11.06 -25.77 -17.28
C GLU A 77 12.58 -26.03 -17.23
N VAL A 78 13.02 -27.06 -16.47
CA VAL A 78 14.43 -27.48 -16.45
C VAL A 78 14.89 -27.92 -17.84
N GLU A 79 14.07 -28.69 -18.56
CA GLU A 79 14.36 -29.15 -19.93
C GLU A 79 14.58 -27.97 -20.87
N ALA A 80 13.62 -27.04 -20.91
CA ALA A 80 13.71 -25.86 -21.74
C ALA A 80 14.92 -24.98 -21.39
N LEU A 81 15.23 -24.81 -20.10
CA LEU A 81 16.39 -24.04 -19.67
C LEU A 81 17.72 -24.71 -20.05
N ILE A 82 17.81 -26.04 -20.01
CA ILE A 82 18.98 -26.78 -20.50
C ILE A 82 19.16 -26.57 -22.00
N ASP A 83 18.08 -26.66 -22.80
CA ASP A 83 18.14 -26.42 -24.24
C ASP A 83 18.60 -25.00 -24.56
N ILE A 84 18.06 -23.99 -23.87
CA ILE A 84 18.50 -22.60 -23.99
C ILE A 84 19.99 -22.46 -23.63
N CYS A 85 20.48 -23.15 -22.59
CA CYS A 85 21.91 -23.13 -22.24
C CYS A 85 22.78 -23.69 -23.36
N LYS A 86 22.33 -24.73 -24.08
CA LYS A 86 23.09 -25.31 -25.18
C LYS A 86 23.17 -24.40 -26.40
N ASP A 87 22.08 -23.69 -26.70
CA ASP A 87 22.03 -22.72 -27.79
C ASP A 87 22.86 -21.47 -27.49
N LEU A 88 22.91 -21.06 -26.22
CA LEU A 88 23.74 -19.96 -25.78
C LEU A 88 25.23 -20.36 -25.79
N HIS A 89 26.04 -19.59 -26.53
CA HIS A 89 27.49 -19.80 -26.60
C HIS A 89 28.25 -19.60 -25.28
N LEU A 90 27.56 -19.21 -24.21
CA LEU A 90 28.10 -18.97 -22.87
C LEU A 90 28.40 -20.28 -22.10
N PHE A 91 27.81 -21.41 -22.48
CA PHE A 91 27.90 -22.68 -21.74
C PHE A 91 28.62 -23.81 -22.49
N LYS A 92 29.45 -23.47 -23.50
CA LYS A 92 30.07 -24.45 -24.42
C LYS A 92 30.89 -25.57 -23.76
N ASN A 93 31.42 -25.34 -22.57
CA ASN A 93 32.23 -26.34 -21.83
C ASN A 93 31.41 -27.15 -20.82
N CYS A 94 30.12 -26.89 -20.69
CA CYS A 94 29.25 -27.59 -19.75
C CYS A 94 28.76 -28.91 -20.36
N ASN A 95 28.79 -29.99 -19.57
CA ASN A 95 28.24 -31.28 -19.97
C ASN A 95 26.85 -31.48 -19.33
N PHE A 96 25.80 -31.44 -20.16
CA PHE A 96 24.42 -31.57 -19.73
C PHE A 96 23.92 -33.02 -19.66
N THR A 97 24.65 -33.99 -20.22
CA THR A 97 24.16 -35.35 -20.47
C THR A 97 23.68 -36.07 -19.20
N ALA A 98 24.37 -35.92 -18.08
CA ALA A 98 23.97 -36.56 -16.82
C ALA A 98 22.64 -35.98 -16.29
N SER A 99 22.49 -34.65 -16.34
CA SER A 99 21.27 -33.96 -15.92
C SER A 99 20.09 -34.29 -16.84
N GLU A 100 20.31 -34.32 -18.16
CA GLU A 100 19.28 -34.65 -19.14
C GLU A 100 18.79 -36.09 -18.98
N ASN A 101 19.68 -37.06 -18.84
CA ASN A 101 19.27 -38.46 -18.65
C ASN A 101 18.40 -38.64 -17.39
N LEU A 102 18.76 -37.97 -16.29
CA LEU A 102 17.96 -38.00 -15.06
C LEU A 102 16.63 -37.28 -15.25
N LEU A 103 16.63 -36.15 -15.95
CA LEU A 103 15.42 -35.38 -16.25
C LEU A 103 14.42 -36.20 -17.07
N ASP A 104 14.90 -36.87 -18.11
CA ASP A 104 14.12 -37.76 -18.97
C ASP A 104 13.42 -38.87 -18.16
N GLU A 105 14.17 -39.52 -17.26
CA GLU A 105 13.61 -40.54 -16.39
C GLU A 105 12.55 -39.96 -15.45
N VAL A 106 12.81 -38.79 -14.86
CA VAL A 106 11.88 -38.11 -13.96
C VAL A 106 10.59 -37.72 -14.70
N LEU A 107 10.68 -37.13 -15.89
CA LEU A 107 9.55 -36.78 -16.74
C LEU A 107 8.69 -38.00 -17.08
N ARG A 108 9.31 -39.10 -17.52
CA ARG A 108 8.59 -40.35 -17.82
C ARG A 108 7.90 -40.92 -16.59
N MET A 109 8.57 -40.94 -15.44
CA MET A 109 7.98 -41.43 -14.19
C MET A 109 6.81 -40.54 -13.77
N LEU A 110 6.98 -39.22 -13.74
CA LEU A 110 5.93 -38.27 -13.38
C LEU A 110 4.71 -38.39 -14.30
N ASN A 111 4.93 -38.53 -15.62
CA ASN A 111 3.84 -38.74 -16.57
C ASN A 111 3.02 -40.02 -16.27
N VAL A 112 3.71 -41.12 -15.94
CA VAL A 112 3.04 -42.37 -15.50
C VAL A 112 2.29 -42.16 -14.19
N PHE A 113 2.86 -41.43 -13.22
CA PHE A 113 2.18 -41.11 -11.96
C PHE A 113 0.92 -40.29 -12.21
N ILE A 114 0.98 -39.24 -13.04
CA ILE A 114 -0.18 -38.40 -13.39
C ILE A 114 -1.26 -39.23 -14.07
N LYS A 115 -0.88 -40.05 -15.08
CA LYS A 115 -1.81 -40.92 -15.81
C LYS A 115 -2.46 -41.94 -14.87
N ASN A 116 -1.70 -42.62 -14.02
CA ASN A 116 -2.24 -43.62 -13.10
C ASN A 116 -3.10 -43.00 -11.99
N SER A 117 -2.77 -41.79 -11.54
CA SER A 117 -3.60 -41.01 -10.61
C SER A 117 -4.95 -40.64 -11.23
N SER A 118 -4.97 -40.35 -12.53
CA SER A 118 -6.21 -40.10 -13.29
C SER A 118 -7.01 -41.39 -13.55
N LEU A 119 -6.35 -42.54 -13.71
CA LEU A 119 -7.02 -43.83 -13.94
C LEU A 119 -7.69 -44.41 -12.68
N HIS A 120 -7.27 -44.04 -11.46
CA HIS A 120 -8.02 -44.43 -10.26
C HIS A 120 -9.37 -43.69 -10.14
N SER A 121 -9.56 -42.61 -10.89
CA SER A 121 -10.82 -41.86 -10.97
C SER A 121 -11.82 -42.44 -11.98
N THR A 122 -11.48 -43.52 -12.72
CA THR A 122 -12.40 -44.17 -13.69
C THR A 122 -13.27 -45.28 -13.10
N ARG A 123 -13.12 -45.63 -11.81
CA ARG A 123 -14.32 -46.07 -11.08
C ARG A 123 -15.19 -44.83 -11.02
N TYR A 124 -16.28 -44.80 -11.78
CA TYR A 124 -17.29 -43.76 -11.69
C TYR A 124 -17.69 -43.60 -10.21
N SER A 125 -16.99 -42.74 -9.51
CA SER A 125 -17.55 -41.92 -8.48
C SER A 125 -18.20 -40.81 -9.29
N PRO A 126 -19.52 -40.57 -9.15
CA PRO A 126 -20.06 -39.32 -9.68
C PRO A 126 -19.12 -38.22 -9.20
N PRO A 127 -18.80 -37.20 -10.02
CA PRO A 127 -18.08 -36.06 -9.50
C PRO A 127 -18.79 -35.71 -8.20
N SER A 128 -18.11 -35.85 -7.05
CA SER A 128 -18.61 -35.24 -5.82
C SER A 128 -18.89 -33.84 -6.30
N PRO A 129 -20.14 -33.35 -6.23
CA PRO A 129 -20.51 -32.10 -6.86
C PRO A 129 -19.38 -31.18 -6.50
N GLN A 130 -18.62 -30.70 -7.51
CA GLN A 130 -17.64 -29.66 -7.22
C GLN A 130 -18.47 -28.72 -6.37
N LYS A 131 -18.05 -28.48 -5.13
CA LYS A 131 -18.77 -27.54 -4.27
C LYS A 131 -18.63 -26.23 -5.02
N GLY A 132 -19.53 -26.02 -5.98
CA GLY A 132 -19.73 -24.77 -6.65
C GLY A 132 -20.00 -23.82 -5.52
N PHE A 133 -19.53 -22.60 -5.68
CA PHE A 133 -19.69 -21.55 -4.69
C PHE A 133 -21.10 -21.64 -4.13
N THR A 134 -21.22 -22.07 -2.88
CA THR A 134 -22.54 -22.23 -2.29
C THR A 134 -23.15 -20.84 -2.22
N ILE A 135 -24.47 -20.73 -2.37
CA ILE A 135 -25.14 -19.44 -2.21
C ILE A 135 -24.78 -18.83 -0.84
N LEU A 136 -24.55 -19.67 0.17
CA LEU A 136 -24.07 -19.27 1.48
C LEU A 136 -22.66 -18.66 1.45
N GLU A 137 -21.68 -19.26 0.76
CA GLU A 137 -20.36 -18.66 0.56
C GLU A 137 -20.43 -17.34 -0.20
N LEU A 138 -21.30 -17.23 -1.21
CA LEU A 138 -21.50 -15.98 -1.95
C LEU A 138 -22.04 -14.87 -1.05
N ILE A 139 -23.04 -15.20 -0.22
CA ILE A 139 -23.63 -14.26 0.74
C ILE A 139 -22.59 -13.84 1.79
N VAL A 140 -21.77 -14.77 2.29
CA VAL A 140 -20.71 -14.47 3.24
C VAL A 140 -19.66 -13.54 2.61
N VAL A 141 -19.23 -13.81 1.38
CA VAL A 141 -18.26 -12.95 0.67
C VAL A 141 -18.85 -11.56 0.43
N LEU A 142 -20.10 -11.47 -0.04
CA LEU A 142 -20.77 -10.18 -0.23
C LEU A 142 -20.95 -9.42 1.08
N GLY A 143 -21.27 -10.13 2.18
CA GLY A 143 -21.36 -9.56 3.52
C GLY A 143 -20.02 -9.00 4.00
N ILE A 144 -18.93 -9.76 3.84
CA ILE A 144 -17.58 -9.30 4.17
C ILE A 144 -17.21 -8.08 3.32
N PHE A 145 -17.49 -8.10 2.01
CA PHE A 145 -17.25 -6.97 1.13
C PHE A 145 -18.03 -5.72 1.55
N ALA A 146 -19.30 -5.86 1.94
CA ALA A 146 -20.12 -4.75 2.40
C ALA A 146 -19.57 -4.13 3.71
N VAL A 147 -19.10 -4.97 4.65
CA VAL A 147 -18.47 -4.49 5.88
C VAL A 147 -17.15 -3.75 5.58
N ILE A 148 -16.30 -4.33 4.73
CA ILE A 148 -15.03 -3.69 4.33
C ILE A 148 -15.31 -2.36 3.62
N ALA A 149 -16.26 -2.33 2.69
CA ALA A 149 -16.65 -1.12 1.98
C ALA A 149 -17.20 -0.05 2.95
N GLY A 150 -17.99 -0.45 3.95
CA GLY A 150 -18.49 0.44 4.99
C GLY A 150 -17.36 1.06 5.80
N VAL A 151 -16.41 0.25 6.28
CA VAL A 151 -15.24 0.74 7.03
C VAL A 151 -14.37 1.65 6.15
N ALA A 152 -14.12 1.27 4.89
CA ALA A 152 -13.33 2.05 3.96
C ALA A 152 -13.97 3.41 3.64
N ALA A 153 -15.30 3.47 3.48
CA ALA A 153 -16.02 4.72 3.23
C ALA A 153 -15.88 5.70 4.40
N VAL A 154 -16.01 5.21 5.64
CA VAL A 154 -15.80 6.03 6.85
C VAL A 154 -14.36 6.53 6.93
N GLN A 155 -13.37 5.66 6.66
CA GLN A 155 -11.96 6.04 6.68
C GLN A 155 -11.63 7.10 5.62
N LEU A 156 -12.20 6.98 4.42
CA LEU A 156 -12.01 7.95 3.34
C LEU A 156 -12.63 9.31 3.69
N ALA A 157 -13.84 9.31 4.27
CA ALA A 157 -14.49 10.54 4.73
C ALA A 157 -13.65 11.26 5.80
N ASN A 158 -13.09 10.52 6.77
CA ASN A 158 -12.21 11.08 7.80
C ASN A 158 -10.89 11.63 7.23
N PHE A 159 -10.35 11.00 6.18
CA PHE A 159 -9.15 11.47 5.50
C PHE A 159 -9.39 12.77 4.70
N GLN A 160 -10.50 12.84 3.98
CA GLN A 160 -10.88 14.05 3.24
C GLN A 160 -11.04 15.24 4.19
N ARG A 161 -11.74 15.05 5.32
CA ARG A 161 -11.92 16.08 6.36
C ARG A 161 -10.58 16.59 6.91
N GLY A 162 -9.66 15.69 7.25
CA GLY A 162 -8.34 16.08 7.74
C GLY A 162 -7.52 16.88 6.73
N THR A 163 -7.67 16.57 5.43
CA THR A 163 -7.01 17.32 4.36
C THR A 163 -7.58 18.74 4.23
N VAL A 164 -8.91 18.89 4.30
CA VAL A 164 -9.57 20.21 4.26
C VAL A 164 -9.17 21.04 5.49
N LEU A 165 -9.20 20.44 6.69
CA LEU A 165 -8.78 21.10 7.93
C LEU A 165 -7.33 21.60 7.86
N GLU A 166 -6.42 20.78 7.36
CA GLU A 166 -5.01 21.16 7.17
C GLU A 166 -4.84 22.29 6.15
N SER A 167 -5.60 22.29 5.05
CA SER A 167 -5.59 23.38 4.07
C SER A 167 -6.10 24.68 4.70
N THR A 168 -7.27 24.64 5.34
CA THR A 168 -7.87 25.82 5.98
C THR A 168 -6.98 26.38 7.09
N SER A 169 -6.32 25.53 7.87
CA SER A 169 -5.32 25.97 8.85
C SER A 169 -4.16 26.74 8.21
N LYS A 170 -3.64 26.25 7.07
CA LYS A 170 -2.60 26.96 6.30
C LYS A 170 -3.09 28.28 5.72
N ASP A 171 -4.33 28.34 5.27
CA ASP A 171 -4.94 29.57 4.75
C ASP A 171 -5.06 30.63 5.86
N VAL A 172 -5.48 30.23 7.06
CA VAL A 172 -5.55 31.11 8.24
C VAL A 172 -4.15 31.57 8.68
N VAL A 173 -3.17 30.68 8.72
CA VAL A 173 -1.77 31.06 9.00
C VAL A 173 -1.26 32.06 7.95
N SER A 174 -1.59 31.85 6.69
CA SER A 174 -1.20 32.74 5.59
C SER A 174 -1.85 34.11 5.71
N ALA A 175 -3.14 34.16 6.07
CA ALA A 175 -3.85 35.42 6.32
C ALA A 175 -3.25 36.21 7.50
N LEU A 176 -2.91 35.52 8.60
CA LEU A 176 -2.25 36.13 9.74
C LEU A 176 -0.85 36.67 9.39
N ARG A 177 -0.07 35.90 8.62
CA ARG A 177 1.26 36.34 8.15
C ARG A 177 1.15 37.54 7.23
N LEU A 178 0.19 37.53 6.31
CA LEU A 178 -0.05 38.66 5.43
C LEU A 178 -0.43 39.91 6.24
N ALA A 179 -1.32 39.81 7.23
CA ALA A 179 -1.66 40.93 8.09
C ALA A 179 -0.45 41.44 8.90
N HIS A 180 0.36 40.54 9.45
CA HIS A 180 1.59 40.87 10.14
C HIS A 180 2.59 41.61 9.24
N ASP A 181 2.81 41.12 8.02
CA ASP A 181 3.72 41.73 7.06
C ASP A 181 3.23 43.12 6.63
N LYS A 182 1.93 43.28 6.40
CA LYS A 182 1.31 44.58 6.11
C LYS A 182 1.48 45.59 7.25
N ALA A 183 1.33 45.14 8.50
CA ALA A 183 1.60 45.98 9.68
C ALA A 183 3.07 46.39 9.78
N MET A 184 4.01 45.47 9.53
CA MET A 184 5.44 45.76 9.57
C MET A 184 5.89 46.71 8.45
N LEU A 185 5.34 46.54 7.25
CA LEU A 185 5.58 47.45 6.11
C LEU A 185 4.92 48.81 6.29
N GLY A 186 4.02 48.94 7.26
CA GLY A 186 3.25 50.16 7.50
C GLY A 186 2.32 50.51 6.35
N GLU A 187 1.82 49.49 5.63
CA GLU A 187 0.86 49.65 4.54
C GLU A 187 -0.41 50.33 5.07
N ASP A 188 -0.79 51.46 4.48
CA ASP A 188 -2.00 52.16 4.89
C ASP A 188 -3.24 51.44 4.35
N GLY A 189 -4.23 51.25 5.22
CA GLY A 189 -5.45 50.53 4.90
C GLY A 189 -6.46 51.34 4.09
N ASP A 190 -6.31 52.66 4.00
CA ASP A 190 -7.16 53.52 3.19
C ASP A 190 -6.34 54.61 2.47
N SER A 191 -6.97 55.31 1.54
CA SER A 191 -6.33 56.42 0.80
C SER A 191 -6.00 57.63 1.66
N ASN A 192 -6.39 57.64 2.95
CA ASN A 192 -6.25 58.76 3.87
C ASN A 192 -5.17 58.55 4.93
N GLY A 193 -4.41 57.45 4.87
CA GLY A 193 -3.30 57.17 5.78
C GLY A 193 -3.74 56.71 7.18
N GLN A 194 -4.98 56.23 7.35
CA GLN A 194 -5.45 55.67 8.61
C GLN A 194 -5.19 54.17 8.64
N GLY A 195 -3.96 53.78 9.02
CA GLY A 195 -3.50 52.39 9.06
C GLY A 195 -2.43 52.18 10.13
N ASP A 196 -2.80 52.32 11.41
CA ASP A 196 -1.87 52.16 12.54
C ASP A 196 -1.63 50.69 12.94
N ALA A 197 -2.39 49.76 12.38
CA ALA A 197 -2.28 48.33 12.63
C ALA A 197 -3.02 47.54 11.54
N TRP A 198 -2.69 46.25 11.42
CA TRP A 198 -3.46 45.30 10.63
C TRP A 198 -3.85 44.12 11.50
N GLY A 199 -5.02 43.57 11.28
CA GLY A 199 -5.51 42.45 12.08
C GLY A 199 -6.45 41.51 11.35
N ILE A 200 -6.64 40.36 11.97
CA ILE A 200 -7.65 39.37 11.56
C ILE A 200 -8.64 39.22 12.71
N ARG A 201 -9.92 39.38 12.41
CA ARG A 201 -11.02 39.04 13.31
C ARG A 201 -11.48 37.63 13.00
N PHE A 202 -11.49 36.77 14.00
CA PHE A 202 -12.13 35.46 13.95
C PHE A 202 -13.49 35.56 14.62
N ALA A 203 -14.56 35.25 13.89
CA ALA A 203 -15.93 35.31 14.37
C ALA A 203 -16.54 33.91 14.36
N ASN A 204 -16.86 33.41 15.55
CA ASN A 204 -17.60 32.17 15.72
C ASN A 204 -19.09 32.48 15.89
N SER A 205 -19.89 32.24 14.85
CA SER A 205 -21.30 32.63 14.80
C SER A 205 -22.10 31.61 13.99
N THR A 206 -23.31 31.96 13.51
CA THR A 206 -24.09 31.06 12.62
C THR A 206 -23.29 30.64 11.38
N THR A 207 -22.40 31.51 10.91
CA THR A 207 -21.41 31.20 9.88
C THR A 207 -20.05 31.69 10.36
N ASP A 208 -19.13 30.75 10.50
CA ASP A 208 -17.78 31.05 10.95
C ASP A 208 -17.00 31.79 9.87
N THR A 209 -16.44 32.93 10.25
CA THR A 209 -15.71 33.79 9.33
C THR A 209 -14.41 34.28 9.95
N TYR A 210 -13.43 34.54 9.10
CA TYR A 210 -12.31 35.38 9.46
C TYR A 210 -12.21 36.55 8.50
N ALA A 211 -12.09 37.75 9.06
CA ALA A 211 -12.08 39.00 8.30
C ALA A 211 -10.77 39.75 8.53
N SER A 212 -10.12 40.15 7.44
CA SER A 212 -8.97 41.03 7.49
C SER A 212 -9.43 42.48 7.59
N PHE A 213 -8.79 43.25 8.46
CA PHE A 213 -9.11 44.65 8.70
C PHE A 213 -7.86 45.48 9.00
N TYR A 214 -8.01 46.80 8.90
CA TYR A 214 -6.95 47.77 9.21
C TYR A 214 -7.38 48.71 10.35
N GLY A 215 -6.42 49.20 11.13
CA GLY A 215 -6.63 50.07 12.27
C GLY A 215 -6.51 49.36 13.63
N ALA A 216 -6.47 50.15 14.70
CA ALA A 216 -6.18 49.68 16.06
C ALA A 216 -7.28 48.82 16.70
N ALA A 217 -8.48 48.77 16.10
CA ALA A 217 -9.60 47.97 16.55
C ALA A 217 -10.49 47.60 15.36
N TYR A 218 -11.22 46.49 15.47
CA TYR A 218 -12.17 46.06 14.43
C TYR A 218 -13.37 47.01 14.30
N ASN A 219 -13.74 47.35 13.06
CA ASN A 219 -14.95 48.09 12.71
C ASN A 219 -15.50 47.56 11.37
N VAL A 220 -16.83 47.52 11.20
CA VAL A 220 -17.43 47.09 9.92
C VAL A 220 -16.95 47.92 8.70
N ASN A 221 -16.53 49.16 8.91
CA ASN A 221 -16.02 50.06 7.85
C ASN A 221 -14.53 49.86 7.54
N ASN A 222 -13.79 49.13 8.37
CA ASN A 222 -12.35 48.91 8.19
C ASN A 222 -12.01 47.48 7.73
N VAL A 223 -13.01 46.70 7.34
CA VAL A 223 -12.84 45.37 6.78
C VAL A 223 -12.36 45.46 5.32
N LYS A 224 -11.39 44.63 4.95
CA LYS A 224 -10.91 44.49 3.57
C LYS A 224 -11.45 43.26 2.88
N GLU A 225 -11.37 42.12 3.56
CA GLU A 225 -11.78 40.84 3.00
C GLU A 225 -12.36 39.98 4.11
N THR A 226 -13.48 39.32 3.83
CA THR A 226 -14.11 38.36 4.72
C THR A 226 -14.13 36.99 4.05
N VAL A 227 -13.55 36.00 4.72
CA VAL A 227 -13.55 34.62 4.26
C VAL A 227 -14.44 33.77 5.15
N TYR A 228 -15.23 32.90 4.52
CA TYR A 228 -16.14 31.98 5.19
C TYR A 228 -15.48 30.61 5.34
N LEU A 229 -15.57 30.02 6.53
CA LEU A 229 -15.18 28.63 6.72
C LEU A 229 -16.20 27.74 5.98
N SER A 230 -15.69 26.77 5.22
CA SER A 230 -16.54 25.79 4.54
C SER A 230 -17.05 24.77 5.57
N PRO A 231 -18.39 24.60 5.73
CA PRO A 231 -18.93 23.52 6.55
C PRO A 231 -18.38 22.16 6.07
N PRO A 232 -18.07 21.22 6.97
CA PRO A 232 -18.42 21.17 8.40
C PRO A 232 -17.41 21.81 9.36
N LEU A 233 -16.37 22.50 8.86
CA LEU A 233 -15.37 23.11 9.73
C LEU A 233 -15.94 24.28 10.53
N ALA A 234 -15.62 24.31 11.82
CA ALA A 234 -16.00 25.39 12.73
C ALA A 234 -14.84 25.79 13.65
N PHE A 235 -14.91 26.99 14.19
CA PHE A 235 -14.05 27.41 15.28
C PHE A 235 -14.45 26.69 16.56
N SER A 236 -13.47 26.10 17.23
CA SER A 236 -13.59 25.69 18.64
C SER A 236 -13.03 26.77 19.57
N ALA A 237 -12.18 27.66 19.05
CA ALA A 237 -11.71 28.87 19.73
C ALA A 237 -11.54 29.97 18.65
N PRO A 238 -12.25 31.12 18.72
CA PRO A 238 -13.13 31.57 19.81
C PRO A 238 -14.33 30.65 20.07
N THR A 239 -14.86 30.68 21.30
CA THR A 239 -16.08 29.96 21.69
C THR A 239 -17.29 30.50 20.94
N GLU A 240 -18.31 29.67 20.73
CA GLU A 240 -19.54 30.04 20.02
C GLU A 240 -20.12 31.38 20.51
N GLY A 241 -20.50 32.25 19.57
CA GLY A 241 -21.01 33.59 19.84
C GLY A 241 -19.94 34.64 20.21
N ASN A 242 -18.66 34.25 20.28
CA ASN A 242 -17.57 35.15 20.61
C ASN A 242 -16.68 35.43 19.40
N ASN A 243 -15.91 36.52 19.51
CA ASN A 243 -14.93 36.92 18.52
C ASN A 243 -13.54 36.97 19.14
N THR A 244 -12.50 36.73 18.36
CA THR A 244 -11.11 36.97 18.74
C THR A 244 -10.45 37.82 17.68
N ASP A 245 -9.91 38.96 18.09
CA ASP A 245 -9.21 39.88 17.20
C ASP A 245 -7.70 39.72 17.45
N VAL A 246 -6.95 39.41 16.39
CA VAL A 246 -5.48 39.40 16.42
C VAL A 246 -5.00 40.63 15.67
N ILE A 247 -4.39 41.57 16.39
CA ILE A 247 -4.02 42.89 15.86
C ILE A 247 -2.50 43.06 15.97
N PHE A 248 -1.84 43.30 14.86
CA PHE A 248 -0.41 43.54 14.78
C PHE A 248 -0.13 45.04 14.72
N THR A 249 0.70 45.52 15.64
CA THR A 249 1.06 46.95 15.73
C THR A 249 2.04 47.35 14.62
N LYS A 250 1.86 48.54 14.04
CA LYS A 250 2.71 49.06 12.96
C LYS A 250 4.19 49.05 13.33
N LEU A 251 5.05 48.71 12.37
CA LEU A 251 6.52 48.63 12.46
C LEU A 251 7.10 47.59 13.45
N SER A 252 6.43 47.29 14.57
CA SER A 252 6.91 46.30 15.54
C SER A 252 6.37 44.90 15.31
N GLY A 253 5.18 44.77 14.70
CA GLY A 253 4.50 43.48 14.48
C GLY A 253 4.12 42.72 15.76
N THR A 254 4.23 43.35 16.92
CA THR A 254 3.82 42.77 18.20
C THR A 254 2.30 42.66 18.28
N THR A 255 1.80 41.69 19.04
CA THR A 255 0.36 41.47 19.21
C THR A 255 0.03 40.94 20.61
N THR A 256 -1.25 40.78 20.90
CA THR A 256 -1.71 40.03 22.08
C THR A 256 -1.73 38.55 21.72
N SER A 257 -1.18 37.70 22.59
CA SER A 257 -1.16 36.27 22.31
C SER A 257 -2.57 35.70 22.17
N ALA A 258 -2.78 34.89 21.15
CA ALA A 258 -4.08 34.33 20.81
C ALA A 258 -3.95 32.91 20.29
N ASN A 259 -4.95 32.08 20.62
CA ASN A 259 -5.07 30.71 20.13
C ASN A 259 -6.37 30.59 19.34
N ILE A 260 -6.25 30.25 18.07
CA ILE A 260 -7.37 30.02 17.16
C ILE A 260 -7.43 28.54 16.86
N THR A 261 -8.52 27.89 17.26
CA THR A 261 -8.70 26.45 17.06
C THR A 261 -9.82 26.22 16.07
N ILE A 262 -9.54 25.47 15.02
CA ILE A 262 -10.49 25.07 13.97
C ILE A 262 -10.62 23.55 14.03
N GLY A 263 -11.82 23.01 13.84
CA GLY A 263 -12.01 21.57 13.83
C GLY A 263 -13.32 21.09 13.25
N ASP A 264 -13.39 19.78 13.05
CA ASP A 264 -14.60 19.01 12.74
C ASP A 264 -14.50 17.63 13.38
N ASN A 265 -15.58 17.20 14.05
CA ASN A 265 -15.81 15.83 14.53
C ASN A 265 -14.59 15.15 15.20
N GLY A 266 -13.93 15.86 16.12
CA GLY A 266 -12.78 15.36 16.91
C GLY A 266 -11.40 15.58 16.30
N GLN A 267 -11.31 16.07 15.05
CA GLN A 267 -10.06 16.58 14.49
C GLN A 267 -9.98 18.08 14.72
N ILE A 268 -8.86 18.55 15.28
CA ILE A 268 -8.62 19.98 15.56
C ILE A 268 -7.23 20.40 15.11
N LYS A 269 -7.12 21.67 14.72
CA LYS A 269 -5.88 22.38 14.45
C LYS A 269 -5.90 23.70 15.21
N THR A 270 -4.82 24.01 15.91
CA THR A 270 -4.67 25.21 16.72
C THR A 270 -3.54 26.05 16.16
N VAL A 271 -3.90 27.25 15.70
CA VAL A 271 -2.98 28.31 15.30
C VAL A 271 -2.71 29.18 16.52
N THR A 272 -1.45 29.27 16.91
CA THR A 272 -0.97 30.07 18.04
C THR A 272 -0.21 31.27 17.53
N VAL A 273 -0.56 32.45 18.03
CA VAL A 273 0.17 33.70 17.80
C VAL A 273 0.76 34.16 19.12
N ASP A 274 2.08 34.34 19.19
CA ASP A 274 2.75 34.83 20.40
C ASP A 274 2.78 36.36 20.48
N ALA A 275 3.18 36.91 21.63
CA ALA A 275 3.23 38.36 21.82
C ALA A 275 4.25 39.08 20.91
N SER A 276 5.23 38.35 20.38
CA SER A 276 6.22 38.86 19.43
C SER A 276 5.72 38.84 17.97
N GLY A 277 4.49 38.37 17.73
CA GLY A 277 3.91 38.27 16.39
C GLY A 277 4.24 36.97 15.66
N ARG A 278 4.93 36.01 16.29
CA ARG A 278 5.25 34.72 15.64
C ARG A 278 4.00 33.85 15.59
N ILE A 279 3.77 33.29 14.40
CA ILE A 279 2.61 32.45 14.10
C ILE A 279 3.08 31.00 13.90
N SER A 280 2.47 30.08 14.65
CA SER A 280 2.71 28.64 14.55
C SER A 280 1.39 27.87 14.50
N SER A 281 1.39 26.68 13.90
CA SER A 281 0.27 25.74 13.93
C SER A 281 0.78 24.38 14.37
N ASN A 282 -0.03 23.65 15.13
CA ASN A 282 0.16 22.22 15.36
C ASN A 282 -0.45 21.37 14.23
#